data_AF-W1DII7-F1
#
_entry.id   AF-W1DII7-F1
#
_cell.length_a   1.000
_cell.length_b   1.000
_cell.length_c   1.000
_cell.angle_alpha   90.00
_cell.angle_beta   90.00
_cell.angle_gamma   90.00
#
_symmetry.space_group_name_H-M   'P 1'
#
loop_
_entity.id
_entity.type
_entity.pdbx_description
1 polymer ?
#
loop_
_entity_poly.entity_id
_entity_poly.type
_entity_poly.pdbx_seq_one_letter_code
_entity_poly.pdbx_strand_id
1 'polypeptide(L)'
;MMSVMFDPETAIYPFPAKPQPLTVDEKQFYREKIKRLLRERDAVMVAHYYTDPEIQQLAEETGGCIADSLEMARFAPAIRPPRCWSPECVLWGKQPKSSARKRPF
;
A
#
# COMPACT_ATOMS: atom_id res chain seq x y z
N MET A 1 -40.22 -17.25 19.12
CA MET A 1 -39.80 -15.84 18.97
C MET A 1 -38.92 -15.52 20.17
N MET A 2 -37.63 -15.90 20.13
CA MET A 2 -36.69 -15.60 21.21
C MET A 2 -35.91 -14.35 20.81
N SER A 3 -36.28 -13.24 21.44
CA SER A 3 -35.52 -12.00 21.40
C SER A 3 -34.23 -12.26 22.16
N VAL A 4 -33.11 -12.41 21.46
CA VAL A 4 -31.78 -12.46 22.06
C VAL A 4 -31.52 -11.04 22.59
N MET A 5 -31.72 -10.84 23.88
CA MET A 5 -31.38 -9.58 24.51
C MET A 5 -29.86 -9.47 24.59
N PHE A 6 -29.35 -8.31 24.16
CA PHE A 6 -27.96 -7.93 24.26
C PHE A 6 -27.55 -7.92 25.74
N ASP A 7 -26.63 -8.81 26.12
CA ASP A 7 -26.10 -8.91 27.47
C ASP A 7 -24.84 -8.02 27.56
N PRO A 8 -24.92 -6.81 28.14
CA PRO A 8 -23.87 -5.79 28.06
C PRO A 8 -22.56 -6.23 28.72
N GLU A 9 -22.58 -7.22 29.62
CA GLU A 9 -21.39 -7.74 30.28
C GLU A 9 -20.59 -8.69 29.38
N THR A 10 -21.24 -9.36 28.42
CA THR A 10 -20.58 -10.22 27.42
C THR A 10 -20.03 -9.42 26.23
N ALA A 11 -20.38 -8.14 26.12
CA ALA A 11 -19.96 -7.24 25.04
C ALA A 11 -18.63 -6.53 25.31
N ILE A 12 -17.93 -6.86 26.41
CA ILE A 12 -16.64 -6.27 26.74
C ILE A 12 -15.57 -6.90 25.81
N TYR A 13 -15.28 -6.21 24.71
CA TYR A 13 -14.19 -6.56 23.81
C TYR A 13 -12.87 -5.97 24.34
N PRO A 14 -11.93 -6.79 24.86
CA PRO A 14 -10.66 -6.27 25.36
C PRO A 14 -9.81 -5.81 24.18
N PHE A 15 -9.58 -4.51 24.07
CA PHE A 15 -8.67 -3.97 23.06
C PHE A 15 -7.23 -4.42 23.38
N PRO A 16 -6.48 -4.91 22.37
CA PRO A 16 -5.08 -5.26 22.58
C PRO A 16 -4.27 -4.03 23.00
N ALA A 17 -3.19 -4.27 23.74
CA ALA A 17 -2.25 -3.22 24.08
C ALA A 17 -1.71 -2.55 22.81
N LYS A 18 -1.60 -1.22 22.84
CA LYS A 18 -1.07 -0.45 21.71
C LYS A 18 0.37 -0.89 21.43
N PRO A 19 0.78 -1.00 20.15
CA PRO A 19 2.15 -1.34 19.81
C PRO A 19 3.13 -0.30 20.35
N GLN A 20 4.34 -0.74 20.68
CA GLN A 20 5.40 0.16 21.13
C GLN A 20 5.85 1.07 19.98
N PRO A 21 6.11 2.37 20.24
CA PRO A 21 6.69 3.26 19.24
C PRO A 21 8.09 2.79 18.84
N LEU A 22 8.41 2.89 17.54
CA LEU A 22 9.72 2.56 17.01
C LEU A 22 10.76 3.61 17.39
N THR A 23 12.00 3.18 17.63
CA THR A 23 13.15 4.07 17.81
C THR A 23 13.57 4.73 16.49
N VAL A 24 14.38 5.79 16.55
CA VAL A 24 14.84 6.53 15.36
C VAL A 24 15.66 5.63 14.43
N ASP A 25 16.55 4.80 14.97
CA ASP A 25 17.39 3.88 14.19
C ASP A 25 16.55 2.80 13.49
N GLU A 26 15.56 2.23 14.21
CA GLU A 26 14.64 1.24 13.62
C GLU A 26 13.82 1.85 12.47
N LYS A 27 13.32 3.07 12.65
CA LYS A 27 12.59 3.79 11.60
C LYS A 27 13.45 3.97 10.35
N GLN A 28 14.70 4.40 10.49
CA GLN A 28 15.61 4.58 9.36
C GLN A 28 15.90 3.25 8.65
N PHE A 29 16.20 2.20 9.42
CA PHE A 29 16.41 0.85 8.89
C PHE A 29 15.22 0.37 8.05
N TYR A 30 14.00 0.53 8.56
CA TYR A 30 12.79 0.13 7.82
C TYR A 30 12.54 0.99 6.58
N ARG A 31 12.78 2.31 6.64
CA ARG A 31 12.65 3.19 5.47
C ARG A 31 13.55 2.72 4.34
N GLU A 32 14.82 2.43 4.60
CA GLU A 32 15.75 1.92 3.59
C GLU A 32 15.33 0.55 3.06
N LYS A 33 14.93 -0.35 3.96
CA LYS A 33 14.45 -1.69 3.60
C LYS A 33 13.24 -1.61 2.67
N ILE A 34 12.28 -0.72 2.94
CA ILE A 34 11.09 -0.51 2.11
C ILE A 34 11.50 0.01 0.73
N LYS A 35 12.34 1.05 0.66
CA LYS A 35 12.84 1.60 -0.62
C LYS A 35 13.51 0.53 -1.49
N ARG A 36 14.34 -0.32 -0.88
CA ARG A 36 14.99 -1.44 -1.56
C ARG A 36 13.96 -2.43 -2.11
N LEU A 37 13.01 -2.86 -1.28
CA LEU A 37 11.99 -3.85 -1.67
C LEU A 37 11.06 -3.33 -2.76
N LEU A 38 10.71 -2.04 -2.74
CA LEU A 38 9.91 -1.42 -3.80
C LEU A 38 10.63 -1.49 -5.14
N ARG A 39 11.93 -1.20 -5.17
CA ARG A 39 12.75 -1.31 -6.39
C ARG A 39 12.91 -2.76 -6.86
N GLU A 40 13.19 -3.68 -5.95
CA GLU A 40 13.35 -5.11 -6.27
C GLU A 40 12.07 -5.70 -6.88
N ARG A 41 10.90 -5.23 -6.43
CA ARG A 41 9.60 -5.73 -6.88
C ARG A 41 8.98 -4.93 -8.02
N ASP A 42 9.63 -3.88 -8.48
CA ASP A 42 9.07 -2.92 -9.45
C ASP A 42 7.68 -2.44 -9.00
N ALA A 43 7.59 -2.04 -7.73
CA ALA A 43 6.37 -1.66 -7.05
C ALA A 43 6.39 -0.18 -6.65
N VAL A 44 5.21 0.43 -6.64
CA VAL A 44 4.97 1.80 -6.18
C VAL A 44 4.19 1.78 -4.87
N MET A 45 4.45 2.76 -4.01
CA MET A 45 3.79 2.89 -2.72
C MET A 45 2.66 3.91 -2.81
N VAL A 46 1.53 3.66 -2.14
CA VAL A 46 0.42 4.62 -2.06
C VAL A 46 0.04 4.78 -0.60
N ALA A 47 0.00 6.03 -0.12
CA ALA A 47 -0.29 6.36 1.27
C ALA A 47 -1.61 7.11 1.41
N HIS A 48 -2.35 6.88 2.49
CA HIS A 48 -3.57 7.63 2.79
C HIS A 48 -3.24 8.91 3.55
N TYR A 49 -4.03 9.97 3.41
CA TYR A 49 -3.82 11.24 4.14
C TYR A 49 -3.82 11.12 5.67
N TYR A 50 -4.37 10.03 6.21
CA TYR A 50 -4.42 9.77 7.66
C TYR A 50 -3.27 8.87 8.16
N THR A 51 -2.31 8.53 7.30
CA THR A 51 -1.10 7.82 7.72
C THR A 51 -0.05 8.79 8.26
N ASP A 52 0.94 8.25 8.98
CA ASP A 52 2.02 9.05 9.56
C ASP A 52 2.76 9.89 8.48
N PRO A 53 3.13 11.15 8.77
CA PRO A 53 3.83 12.00 7.80
C PRO A 53 5.14 11.39 7.29
N GLU A 54 5.84 10.55 8.06
CA GLU A 54 7.06 9.86 7.60
C GLU A 54 6.75 8.87 6.47
N ILE A 55 5.59 8.22 6.51
CA ILE A 55 5.12 7.25 5.52
C ILE A 55 4.62 7.98 4.26
N GLN A 56 3.96 9.12 4.44
CA GLN A 56 3.55 10.00 3.33
C GLN A 56 4.77 10.48 2.53
N GLN A 57 5.79 11.01 3.23
CA GLN A 57 7.05 11.42 2.61
C GLN A 57 7.73 10.25 1.90
N LEU A 58 7.74 9.06 2.50
CA LEU A 58 8.32 7.88 1.88
C LEU A 58 7.62 7.49 0.58
N ALA A 59 6.29 7.61 0.51
CA ALA A 59 5.53 7.36 -0.71
C ALA A 59 5.90 8.36 -1.82
N GLU A 60 5.97 9.66 -1.51
CA GLU A 60 6.38 10.69 -2.46
C GLU A 60 7.82 10.51 -2.94
N GLU A 61 8.76 10.25 -2.02
CA GLU A 61 10.17 10.00 -2.32
C GLU A 61 10.39 8.80 -3.25
N THR A 62 9.50 7.81 -3.18
CA THR A 62 9.59 6.58 -3.99
C THR A 62 8.85 6.67 -5.31
N GLY A 63 8.26 7.83 -5.65
CA GLY A 63 7.47 8.04 -6.87
C GLY A 63 6.04 7.48 -6.78
N GLY A 64 5.58 7.23 -5.56
CA GLY A 64 4.21 6.90 -5.21
C GLY A 64 3.29 8.12 -5.15
N CYS A 65 2.10 7.94 -4.60
CA CYS A 65 1.15 9.04 -4.36
C CYS A 65 0.56 9.01 -2.96
N ILE A 66 0.15 10.19 -2.47
CA ILE A 66 -0.67 10.34 -1.28
C ILE A 66 -2.09 10.65 -1.76
N ALA A 67 -3.04 9.80 -1.41
CA ALA A 67 -4.35 9.78 -2.05
C ALA A 67 -5.47 9.46 -1.04
N ASP A 68 -6.68 9.89 -1.37
CA ASP A 68 -7.89 9.38 -0.71
C ASP A 68 -8.30 8.00 -1.26
N SER A 69 -9.34 7.40 -0.69
CA SER A 69 -9.81 6.08 -1.09
C SER A 69 -10.28 5.99 -2.56
N LEU A 70 -10.83 7.07 -3.12
CA LEU A 70 -11.30 7.11 -4.50
C LEU A 70 -10.14 7.28 -5.49
N GLU A 71 -9.18 8.13 -5.16
CA GLU A 71 -7.95 8.34 -5.91
C GLU A 71 -7.09 7.07 -5.94
N MET A 72 -7.00 6.34 -4.82
CA MET A 72 -6.35 5.02 -4.76
C MET A 72 -7.01 4.02 -5.74
N ALA A 73 -8.35 3.98 -5.78
CA ALA A 73 -9.08 3.11 -6.69
C ALA A 73 -8.84 3.47 -8.17
N ARG A 74 -8.64 4.77 -8.47
CA ARG A 74 -8.31 5.26 -9.82
C ARG A 74 -6.84 5.04 -10.19
N PHE A 75 -5.95 5.03 -9.20
CA PHE A 75 -4.52 4.78 -9.41
C PHE A 75 -4.24 3.31 -9.73
N ALA A 76 -5.01 2.37 -9.16
CA ALA A 76 -4.89 0.93 -9.40
C ALA A 76 -4.86 0.48 -10.89
N PRO A 77 -5.73 0.97 -11.80
CA PRO A 77 -5.66 0.61 -13.23
C PRO A 77 -4.50 1.26 -13.99
N ALA A 78 -3.87 2.32 -13.46
CA ALA A 78 -2.73 2.98 -14.10
C ALA A 78 -1.41 2.23 -13.86
N ILE A 79 -1.32 1.48 -12.77
CA ILE A 79 -0.21 0.56 -12.46
C ILE A 79 -0.46 -0.77 -13.20
N ARG A 80 0.02 -0.89 -14.43
CA ARG A 80 0.10 -2.21 -15.08
C ARG A 80 1.04 -3.09 -14.27
N PRO A 81 0.63 -4.25 -13.75
CA PRO A 81 1.59 -5.19 -13.19
C PRO A 81 2.44 -5.76 -14.33
N PRO A 82 3.79 -5.68 -14.29
CA PRO A 82 4.58 -6.69 -14.95
C PRO A 82 4.54 -7.90 -14.03
N ARG A 83 3.80 -8.94 -14.44
CA ARG A 83 3.81 -10.33 -13.98
C ARG A 83 2.46 -10.81 -13.45
N CYS A 84 1.83 -11.65 -14.27
CA CYS A 84 0.88 -12.66 -13.83
C CYS A 84 1.45 -13.42 -12.63
N TRP A 85 0.65 -13.57 -11.57
CA TRP A 85 0.87 -14.53 -10.49
C TRP A 85 0.31 -15.89 -10.92
N SER A 86 0.99 -16.63 -11.80
CA SER A 86 0.91 -18.10 -11.94
C SER A 86 1.67 -18.59 -13.20
N PRO A 87 2.38 -19.73 -13.15
CA PRO A 87 3.11 -20.31 -14.29
C PRO A 87 2.23 -20.94 -15.40
N GLU A 88 0.89 -20.94 -15.32
CA GLU A 88 0.01 -21.60 -16.32
C GLU A 88 -0.69 -20.67 -17.34
N CYS A 89 -0.26 -19.41 -17.50
CA CYS A 89 -0.81 -18.54 -18.54
C CYS A 89 0.02 -18.57 -19.84
N VAL A 90 -0.51 -19.30 -20.81
CA VAL A 90 -0.04 -19.39 -22.20
C VAL A 90 0.14 -18.01 -22.84
N LEU A 91 1.29 -17.87 -23.50
CA LEU A 91 1.75 -16.77 -24.37
C LEU A 91 0.64 -15.91 -25.00
N TRP A 92 0.65 -14.60 -24.72
CA TRP A 92 0.16 -13.61 -25.69
C TRP A 92 1.06 -12.37 -25.77
N GLY A 93 1.77 -12.27 -26.89
CA GLY A 93 2.18 -11.02 -27.54
C GLY A 93 3.15 -10.10 -26.79
N LYS A 94 4.43 -10.14 -27.18
CA LYS A 94 5.30 -8.96 -27.06
C LYS A 94 4.74 -7.85 -27.95
N GLN A 95 4.61 -6.63 -27.41
CA GLN A 95 4.53 -5.40 -28.20
C GLN A 95 5.50 -4.34 -27.62
N PRO A 96 6.05 -3.48 -28.48
CA PRO A 96 7.41 -2.96 -28.35
C PRO A 96 7.51 -1.68 -27.52
N LYS A 97 8.76 -1.36 -27.14
CA LYS A 97 9.14 -0.12 -26.47
C LYS A 97 8.63 1.09 -27.26
N SER A 98 7.73 1.88 -26.69
CA SER A 98 7.46 3.24 -27.18
C SER A 98 7.64 4.24 -26.03
N SER A 99 8.59 5.12 -26.29
CA SER A 99 8.92 6.39 -25.66
C SER A 99 7.79 7.13 -24.93
N ALA A 100 8.13 7.61 -23.74
CA ALA A 100 7.87 8.96 -23.25
C ALA A 100 6.45 9.53 -23.42
N ARG A 101 5.75 9.65 -22.29
CA ARG A 101 4.93 10.84 -22.05
C ARG A 101 4.86 11.12 -20.54
N LYS A 102 5.67 12.09 -20.10
CA LYS A 102 5.40 12.83 -18.85
C LYS A 102 3.98 13.39 -18.96
N ARG A 103 3.13 13.20 -17.95
CA ARG A 103 1.93 14.02 -17.77
C ARG A 103 2.08 14.79 -16.47
N PRO A 104 1.80 16.10 -16.46
CA PRO A 104 1.88 16.93 -15.28
C PRO A 104 0.59 16.86 -14.45
N PHE A 105 0.77 17.17 -13.17
CA PHE A 105 -0.18 17.24 -12.05
C PHE A 105 -0.78 15.92 -11.60
#